data_AF-A0A7J6SL11-F1
#
_entry.id   AF-A0A7J6SL11-F1
#
_cell.length_a   1.000
_cell.length_b   1.000
_cell.length_c   1.000
_cell.angle_alpha   90.00
_cell.angle_beta   90.00
_cell.angle_gamma   90.00
#
_symmetry.space_group_name_H-M   'P 1'
#
loop_
_entity.id
_entity.type
_entity.pdbx_description
1 polymer ?
#
loop_
_entity_poly.entity_id
_entity_poly.type
_entity_poly.pdbx_seq_one_letter_code
_entity_poly.pdbx_strand_id
1 'polypeptide(L)'
;MERIEVCTKKALKEAENKGIQGAAVTPFLLKRINELTGGESLAANLSLIENNARIASQIAVAYQKLRRGGSRAVAGGPRAVAVLGGIAMDITAKASDPTSAGAQESTVPGFLSMSSGGVGLSLAESMAMLGATPGLISAVGRDSHGEALMQRLREIGVPTTNVKELSTEPTGTCTLVLDGRGELISGVAAMSIFDRLVHPLVNIPKVLRQEGMSQLRVLLVDANMPRDTIARAAKACRSRGVECWLDPVST
;
A
#
# COMPACT_ATOMS: atom_id res chain seq x y z
N MET A 1 3.38 -24.82 0.89
CA MET A 1 2.50 -23.84 0.22
C MET A 1 1.36 -24.52 -0.53
N GLU A 2 1.62 -25.56 -1.32
CA GLU A 2 0.60 -26.28 -2.13
C GLU A 2 -0.64 -26.75 -1.34
N ARG A 3 -0.47 -27.27 -0.12
CA ARG A 3 -1.59 -27.75 0.73
C ARG A 3 -2.57 -26.64 1.13
N ILE A 4 -2.09 -25.46 1.52
CA ILE A 4 -2.95 -24.34 1.91
C ILE A 4 -3.73 -23.84 0.68
N GLU A 5 -3.06 -23.72 -0.47
CA GLU A 5 -3.72 -23.27 -1.70
C GLU A 5 -4.85 -24.22 -2.12
N VAL A 6 -4.64 -25.54 -2.00
CA VAL A 6 -5.67 -26.56 -2.22
C VAL A 6 -6.83 -26.40 -1.24
N CYS A 7 -6.55 -26.20 0.06
CA CYS A 7 -7.58 -25.97 1.07
C CYS A 7 -8.39 -24.69 0.79
N THR A 8 -7.73 -23.59 0.41
CA THR A 8 -8.37 -22.32 0.08
C THR A 8 -9.28 -22.45 -1.14
N LYS A 9 -8.81 -23.08 -2.23
CA LYS A 9 -9.64 -23.34 -3.42
C LYS A 9 -10.86 -24.20 -3.09
N LYS A 10 -10.70 -25.22 -2.23
CA LYS A 10 -11.81 -26.06 -1.78
C LYS A 10 -12.82 -25.26 -0.93
N ALA A 11 -12.35 -24.46 0.01
CA ALA A 11 -13.22 -23.62 0.86
C ALA A 11 -14.01 -22.59 0.05
N LEU A 12 -13.38 -21.95 -0.95
CA LEU A 12 -14.05 -21.03 -1.87
C LEU A 12 -15.18 -21.71 -2.64
N LYS A 13 -14.90 -22.88 -3.23
CA LYS A 13 -15.91 -23.65 -3.96
C LYS A 13 -17.07 -24.11 -3.07
N GLU A 14 -16.80 -24.47 -1.82
CA GLU A 14 -17.85 -24.81 -0.85
C GLU A 14 -18.68 -23.58 -0.44
N ALA A 15 -18.09 -22.40 -0.35
CA ALA A 15 -18.81 -21.14 -0.08
C ALA A 15 -19.76 -20.80 -1.22
N GLU A 16 -19.29 -20.91 -2.47
CA GLU A 16 -20.10 -20.69 -3.68
C GLU A 16 -21.28 -21.66 -3.75
N ASN A 17 -21.03 -22.97 -3.57
CA ASN A 17 -22.09 -23.99 -3.61
C ASN A 17 -23.16 -23.77 -2.54
N LYS A 18 -22.81 -23.14 -1.42
CA LYS A 18 -23.73 -22.83 -0.32
C LYS A 18 -24.36 -21.44 -0.43
N GLY A 19 -24.04 -20.68 -1.47
CA GLY A 19 -24.54 -19.31 -1.66
C GLY A 19 -24.10 -18.35 -0.55
N ILE A 20 -22.95 -18.58 0.09
CA ILE A 20 -22.44 -17.67 1.13
C ILE A 20 -21.95 -16.39 0.45
N GLN A 21 -22.50 -15.24 0.85
CA GLN A 21 -22.21 -13.94 0.24
C GLN A 21 -22.01 -12.83 1.28
N GLY A 22 -21.42 -11.72 0.84
CA GLY A 22 -21.20 -10.53 1.66
C GLY A 22 -20.36 -10.80 2.92
N ALA A 23 -20.76 -10.19 4.04
CA ALA A 23 -20.05 -10.29 5.32
C ALA A 23 -19.95 -11.73 5.88
N ALA A 24 -20.75 -12.67 5.38
CA ALA A 24 -20.72 -14.07 5.80
C ALA A 24 -19.56 -14.88 5.17
N VAL A 25 -18.94 -14.38 4.10
CA VAL A 25 -17.88 -15.09 3.36
C VAL A 25 -16.64 -15.29 4.22
N THR A 26 -16.12 -14.23 4.83
CA THR A 26 -14.86 -14.29 5.59
C THR A 26 -14.95 -15.23 6.81
N PRO A 27 -15.98 -15.16 7.68
CA PRO A 27 -16.12 -16.10 8.79
C PRO A 27 -16.23 -17.55 8.33
N PHE A 28 -16.95 -17.81 7.23
CA PHE A 28 -17.07 -19.15 6.66
C PHE A 28 -15.73 -19.69 6.16
N LEU A 29 -15.02 -18.90 5.35
CA LEU A 29 -13.74 -19.30 4.78
C LEU A 29 -12.70 -19.58 5.86
N LEU A 30 -12.58 -18.71 6.87
CA LEU A 30 -11.64 -18.90 7.97
C LEU A 30 -11.93 -20.17 8.76
N LYS A 31 -13.21 -20.41 9.10
CA LYS A 31 -13.62 -21.64 9.78
C LYS A 31 -13.29 -22.86 8.93
N ARG A 32 -13.62 -22.83 7.63
CA ARG A 32 -13.47 -23.98 6.76
C ARG A 32 -12.02 -24.32 6.44
N ILE A 33 -11.18 -23.31 6.23
CA ILE A 33 -9.73 -23.49 6.03
C ILE A 33 -9.11 -24.07 7.31
N ASN A 34 -9.54 -23.64 8.49
CA ASN A 34 -9.08 -24.20 9.76
C ASN A 34 -9.44 -25.69 9.91
N GLU A 35 -10.67 -26.08 9.55
CA GLU A 35 -11.09 -27.48 9.54
C GLU A 35 -10.28 -28.32 8.53
N LEU A 36 -10.10 -27.83 7.30
CA LEU A 36 -9.38 -28.54 6.24
C LEU A 36 -7.88 -28.69 6.53
N THR A 37 -7.30 -27.76 7.30
CA THR A 37 -5.90 -27.80 7.72
C THR A 37 -5.69 -28.47 9.07
N GLY A 38 -6.76 -28.89 9.75
CA GLY A 38 -6.68 -29.54 11.07
C GLY A 38 -6.16 -28.62 12.17
N GLY A 39 -6.40 -27.31 12.08
CA GLY A 39 -5.90 -26.33 13.06
C GLY A 39 -4.61 -25.61 12.65
N GLU A 40 -3.87 -26.11 11.65
CA GLU A 40 -2.57 -25.53 11.25
C GLU A 40 -2.71 -24.07 10.78
N SER A 41 -3.78 -23.71 10.06
CA SER A 41 -3.98 -22.33 9.62
C SER A 41 -4.23 -21.36 10.77
N LEU A 42 -4.95 -21.79 11.81
CA LEU A 42 -5.18 -20.95 12.99
C LEU A 42 -3.90 -20.76 13.79
N ALA A 43 -3.12 -21.83 13.99
CA ALA A 43 -1.83 -21.76 14.65
C ALA A 43 -0.87 -20.81 13.91
N ALA A 44 -0.78 -20.92 12.58
CA ALA A 44 0.04 -20.04 11.76
C ALA A 44 -0.40 -18.56 11.85
N ASN A 45 -1.72 -18.30 11.80
CA ASN A 45 -2.25 -16.94 11.96
C ASN A 45 -1.96 -16.36 13.35
N LEU A 46 -2.07 -17.15 14.41
CA LEU A 46 -1.75 -16.71 15.76
C LEU A 46 -0.26 -16.36 15.89
N SER A 47 0.63 -17.22 15.40
CA SER A 47 2.07 -16.94 15.37
C SER A 47 2.40 -15.68 14.55
N LEU A 48 1.69 -15.45 13.44
CA LEU A 48 1.84 -14.23 12.64
C LEU A 48 1.42 -12.99 13.43
N ILE A 49 0.27 -13.02 14.12
CA ILE A 49 -0.22 -11.91 14.94
C ILE A 49 0.75 -11.59 16.06
N GLU A 50 1.25 -12.61 16.78
CA GLU A 50 2.24 -12.44 17.84
C GLU A 50 3.54 -11.82 17.31
N ASN A 51 4.00 -12.28 16.14
CA ASN A 51 5.17 -11.72 15.50
C ASN A 51 4.95 -10.26 15.07
N ASN A 52 3.81 -9.94 14.45
CA ASN A 52 3.46 -8.58 14.06
C ASN A 52 3.41 -7.64 15.27
N ALA A 53 2.80 -8.08 16.38
CA ALA A 53 2.76 -7.32 17.63
C ALA A 53 4.18 -7.11 18.21
N ARG A 54 5.03 -8.14 18.18
CA ARG A 54 6.42 -8.05 18.62
C ARG A 54 7.20 -7.03 17.79
N ILE A 55 7.17 -7.13 16.46
CA ILE A 55 7.88 -6.20 15.56
C ILE A 55 7.33 -4.78 15.72
N ALA A 56 6.01 -4.61 15.76
CA ALA A 56 5.38 -3.30 15.97
C ALA A 56 5.84 -2.65 17.29
N SER A 57 5.95 -3.41 18.38
CA SER A 57 6.44 -2.87 19.66
C SER A 57 7.92 -2.47 19.60
N GLN A 58 8.76 -3.24 18.91
CA GLN A 58 10.16 -2.87 18.67
C GLN A 58 10.29 -1.58 17.86
N ILE A 59 9.49 -1.44 16.79
CA ILE A 59 9.42 -0.22 15.98
C ILE A 59 8.96 0.96 16.83
N ALA A 60 7.91 0.81 17.63
CA ALA A 60 7.39 1.88 18.48
C ALA A 60 8.43 2.36 19.51
N VAL A 61 9.18 1.44 20.12
CA VAL A 61 10.27 1.77 21.06
C VAL A 61 11.42 2.49 20.33
N ALA A 62 11.85 2.00 19.17
CA ALA A 62 12.90 2.63 18.37
C ALA A 62 12.49 4.05 17.92
N TYR A 63 11.25 4.20 17.45
CA TYR A 63 10.67 5.48 17.06
C TYR A 63 10.63 6.47 18.22
N GLN A 64 10.22 6.04 19.41
CA GLN A 64 10.19 6.92 20.59
C GLN A 64 11.59 7.39 21.02
N LYS A 65 12.61 6.53 20.88
CA LYS A 65 14.01 6.92 21.12
C LYS A 65 14.47 7.98 20.11
N LEU A 66 14.15 7.81 18.82
CA LEU A 66 14.47 8.76 17.76
C LEU A 66 13.78 10.11 17.97
N ARG A 67 12.48 10.12 18.33
CA ARG A 67 11.74 11.37 18.65
C ARG A 67 12.37 12.15 19.80
N ARG A 68 12.81 11.46 20.84
CA ARG A 68 13.47 12.09 22.00
C ARG A 68 14.87 12.62 21.68
N GLY A 69 15.54 12.03 20.69
CA GLY A 69 16.89 12.42 20.24
C GLY A 69 16.95 13.64 19.31
N GLY A 70 15.82 14.23 18.93
CA GLY A 70 15.76 15.47 18.14
C GLY A 70 16.28 15.41 16.70
N SER A 71 16.81 14.27 16.23
CA SER A 71 17.25 14.10 14.85
C SER A 71 16.04 14.04 13.91
N ARG A 72 15.70 15.18 13.30
CA ARG A 72 15.00 15.20 12.02
C ARG A 72 15.92 14.62 10.95
N ALA A 73 15.34 13.88 10.02
CA ALA A 73 16.03 13.38 8.84
C ALA A 73 16.79 14.53 8.16
N VAL A 74 18.11 14.39 7.98
CA VAL A 74 18.91 15.38 7.26
C VAL A 74 18.60 15.24 5.78
N ALA A 75 18.02 16.28 5.20
CA ALA A 75 17.78 16.35 3.75
C ALA A 75 19.12 16.19 3.01
N GLY A 76 19.23 15.16 2.16
CA GLY A 76 20.40 14.92 1.32
C GLY A 76 21.36 13.81 1.76
N GLY A 77 21.06 13.07 2.83
CA GLY A 77 21.85 11.87 3.20
C GLY A 77 21.74 10.73 2.16
N PRO A 78 22.75 9.84 2.08
CA PRO A 78 22.72 8.69 1.17
C PRO A 78 21.52 7.79 1.44
N ARG A 79 20.74 7.51 0.38
CA ARG A 79 19.49 6.75 0.48
C ARG A 79 19.76 5.25 0.49
N ALA A 80 19.76 4.65 1.67
CA ALA A 80 19.93 3.20 1.79
C ALA A 80 18.68 2.40 1.35
N VAL A 81 17.51 3.03 1.33
CA VAL A 81 16.22 2.40 1.00
C VAL A 81 15.44 3.26 0.01
N ALA A 82 14.78 2.62 -0.95
CA ALA A 82 13.84 3.26 -1.87
C ALA A 82 12.58 2.41 -2.03
N VAL A 83 11.49 3.04 -2.44
CA VAL A 83 10.19 2.42 -2.68
C VAL A 83 9.79 2.64 -4.13
N LEU A 84 9.42 1.56 -4.82
CA LEU A 84 8.69 1.58 -6.09
C LEU A 84 7.24 1.20 -5.77
N GLY A 85 6.34 2.17 -5.76
CA GLY A 85 4.96 1.91 -5.35
C GLY A 85 4.01 3.08 -5.59
N GLY A 86 2.72 2.80 -5.50
CA GLY A 86 1.68 3.77 -5.77
C GLY A 86 1.52 4.79 -4.64
N ILE A 87 1.21 6.04 -5.00
CA ILE A 87 0.71 7.07 -4.09
C ILE A 87 -0.64 7.55 -4.60
N ALA A 88 -1.65 7.53 -3.74
CA ALA A 88 -3.04 7.74 -4.13
C ALA A 88 -3.78 8.61 -3.11
N MET A 89 -4.86 9.25 -3.54
CA MET A 89 -5.77 9.94 -2.63
C MET A 89 -6.87 8.99 -2.16
N ASP A 90 -6.93 8.74 -0.86
CA ASP A 90 -8.03 8.02 -0.24
C ASP A 90 -9.16 9.00 0.07
N ILE A 91 -10.36 8.70 -0.40
CA ILE A 91 -11.56 9.54 -0.27
C ILE A 91 -12.61 8.70 0.44
N THR A 92 -13.03 9.10 1.62
CA THR A 92 -14.10 8.42 2.37
C THR A 92 -15.32 9.33 2.46
N ALA A 93 -16.42 8.91 1.86
CA ALA A 93 -17.73 9.54 1.99
C ALA A 93 -18.59 8.71 2.95
N LYS A 94 -19.17 9.33 3.98
CA LYS A 94 -19.99 8.65 4.99
C LYS A 94 -21.33 9.37 5.19
N ALA A 95 -22.43 8.63 5.18
CA ALA A 95 -23.76 9.19 5.51
C ALA A 95 -23.81 9.70 6.95
N SER A 96 -24.49 10.84 7.19
CA SER A 96 -24.53 11.46 8.52
C SER A 96 -25.51 10.79 9.48
N ASP A 97 -26.58 10.20 8.96
CA ASP A 97 -27.60 9.51 9.75
C ASP A 97 -27.15 8.07 10.07
N PRO A 98 -26.90 7.71 11.34
CA PRO A 98 -26.46 6.37 11.76
C PRO A 98 -27.44 5.23 11.44
N THR A 99 -28.69 5.55 11.14
CA THR A 99 -29.71 4.57 10.77
C THR A 99 -29.86 4.41 9.26
N SER A 100 -29.25 5.30 8.48
CA SER A 100 -29.26 5.23 7.02
C SER A 100 -28.40 4.07 6.52
N ALA A 101 -28.95 3.29 5.60
CA ALA A 101 -28.22 2.33 4.78
C ALA A 101 -27.35 3.01 3.68
N GLY A 102 -27.22 4.33 3.74
CA GLY A 102 -26.54 5.21 2.79
C GLY A 102 -27.29 5.45 1.49
N ALA A 103 -26.61 6.11 0.57
CA ALA A 103 -27.14 6.47 -0.75
C ALA A 103 -27.19 5.23 -1.66
N GLN A 104 -28.37 4.61 -1.84
CA GLN A 104 -28.53 3.50 -2.78
C GLN A 104 -29.00 3.96 -4.18
N GLU A 105 -29.65 5.13 -4.30
CA GLU A 105 -30.16 5.64 -5.59
C GLU A 105 -30.21 7.19 -5.68
N SER A 106 -29.89 7.89 -4.59
CA SER A 106 -29.91 9.35 -4.50
C SER A 106 -28.91 9.82 -3.43
N THR A 107 -28.52 11.10 -3.48
CA THR A 107 -27.58 11.67 -2.51
C THR A 107 -28.20 11.82 -1.13
N VAL A 108 -27.40 11.62 -0.09
CA VAL A 108 -27.78 11.83 1.31
C VAL A 108 -26.79 12.79 1.97
N PRO A 109 -27.21 13.57 2.99
CA PRO A 109 -26.28 14.34 3.80
C PRO A 109 -25.21 13.44 4.42
N GLY A 110 -23.98 13.95 4.48
CA GLY A 110 -22.85 13.15 4.92
C GLY A 110 -21.58 13.97 5.09
N PHE A 111 -20.51 13.27 5.45
CA PHE A 111 -19.17 13.80 5.62
C PHE A 111 -18.26 13.23 4.55
N LEU A 112 -17.32 14.06 4.10
CA LEU A 112 -16.26 13.65 3.19
C LEU A 112 -14.92 13.88 3.89
N SER A 113 -14.08 12.84 3.90
CA SER A 113 -12.71 12.88 4.41
C SER A 113 -11.77 12.48 3.30
N MET A 114 -10.64 13.18 3.19
CA MET A 114 -9.58 12.85 2.25
C MET A 114 -8.29 12.65 3.01
N SER A 115 -7.56 11.60 2.68
CA SER A 115 -6.25 11.30 3.24
C SER A 115 -5.29 10.85 2.15
N SER A 116 -4.01 11.18 2.32
CA SER A 116 -2.97 10.67 1.42
C SER A 116 -2.68 9.21 1.75
N GLY A 117 -2.74 8.34 0.74
CA GLY A 117 -2.58 6.90 0.88
C GLY A 117 -1.76 6.27 -0.25
N GLY A 118 -1.90 4.95 -0.38
CA GLY A 118 -1.12 4.12 -1.28
C GLY A 118 0.13 3.52 -0.61
N VAL A 119 0.45 2.28 -0.98
CA VAL A 119 1.52 1.47 -0.38
C VAL A 119 2.88 2.19 -0.47
N GLY A 120 3.14 2.84 -1.61
CA GLY A 120 4.35 3.62 -1.83
C GLY A 120 4.50 4.76 -0.81
N LEU A 121 3.40 5.47 -0.52
CA LEU A 121 3.38 6.56 0.44
C LEU A 121 3.49 6.03 1.87
N SER A 122 2.73 5.00 2.24
CA SER A 122 2.75 4.44 3.60
C SER A 122 4.13 3.94 4.01
N LEU A 123 4.84 3.27 3.09
CA LEU A 123 6.22 2.82 3.31
C LEU A 123 7.18 4.01 3.44
N ALA A 124 7.07 5.00 2.54
CA ALA A 124 7.93 6.18 2.56
C ALA A 124 7.70 7.04 3.82
N GLU A 125 6.46 7.24 4.23
CA GLU A 125 6.08 7.94 5.47
C GLU A 125 6.63 7.23 6.70
N SER A 126 6.47 5.91 6.78
CA SER A 126 6.99 5.12 7.91
C SER A 126 8.50 5.28 8.05
N MET A 127 9.24 5.24 6.95
CA MET A 127 10.68 5.45 6.94
C MET A 127 11.08 6.89 7.30
N ALA A 128 10.35 7.88 6.78
CA ALA A 128 10.57 9.29 7.10
C ALA A 128 10.35 9.57 8.59
N MET A 129 9.29 8.99 9.18
CA MET A 129 9.04 9.05 10.63
C MET A 129 10.20 8.43 11.43
N LEU A 130 10.80 7.35 10.94
CA LEU A 130 11.98 6.73 11.55
C LEU A 130 13.31 7.49 11.26
N GLY A 131 13.25 8.69 10.70
CA GLY A 131 14.42 9.54 10.48
C GLY A 131 15.23 9.20 9.22
N ALA A 132 14.74 8.28 8.38
CA ALA A 132 15.35 7.99 7.09
C ALA A 132 14.86 8.95 5.99
N THR A 133 15.59 9.03 4.89
CA THR A 133 15.20 9.78 3.69
C THR A 133 15.00 8.81 2.51
N PRO A 134 13.88 8.08 2.46
CA PRO A 134 13.68 7.07 1.43
C PRO A 134 13.60 7.71 0.04
N GLY A 135 14.08 6.99 -0.96
CA GLY A 135 13.74 7.31 -2.35
C GLY A 135 12.33 6.84 -2.67
N LEU A 136 11.60 7.57 -3.52
CA LEU A 136 10.27 7.16 -3.99
C LEU A 136 10.23 7.21 -5.52
N ILE A 137 9.82 6.10 -6.13
CA ILE A 137 9.56 5.95 -7.56
C ILE A 137 8.06 5.72 -7.71
N SER A 138 7.36 6.72 -8.25
CA SER A 138 5.89 6.70 -8.37
C SER A 138 5.42 7.63 -9.50
N ALA A 139 4.10 7.79 -9.64
CA ALA A 139 3.48 8.74 -10.55
C ALA A 139 2.22 9.36 -9.94
N VAL A 140 1.94 10.60 -10.33
CA VAL A 140 0.71 11.35 -10.04
C VAL A 140 0.23 12.04 -11.30
N GLY A 141 -1.05 12.35 -11.38
CA GLY A 141 -1.62 13.21 -12.41
C GLY A 141 -1.28 14.67 -12.14
N ARG A 142 -1.44 15.52 -13.17
CA ARG A 142 -1.43 16.98 -13.01
C ARG A 142 -2.81 17.48 -12.63
N ASP A 143 -3.25 17.13 -11.43
CA ASP A 143 -4.53 17.51 -10.84
C ASP A 143 -4.37 17.90 -9.36
N SER A 144 -5.45 18.34 -8.74
CA SER A 144 -5.45 18.78 -7.34
C SER A 144 -5.07 17.68 -6.36
N HIS A 145 -5.40 16.42 -6.67
CA HIS A 145 -4.99 15.28 -5.85
C HIS A 145 -3.48 15.03 -5.95
N GLY A 146 -2.92 15.11 -7.15
CA GLY A 146 -1.48 14.98 -7.40
C GLY A 146 -0.69 16.09 -6.70
N GLU A 147 -1.18 17.33 -6.76
CA GLU A 147 -0.59 18.46 -6.04
C GLU A 147 -0.60 18.24 -4.52
N ALA A 148 -1.73 17.78 -3.96
CA ALA A 148 -1.84 17.48 -2.54
C ALA A 148 -0.87 16.36 -2.09
N LEU A 149 -0.73 15.29 -2.89
CA LEU A 149 0.22 14.20 -2.60
C LEU A 149 1.67 14.68 -2.69
N MET A 150 2.01 15.48 -3.71
CA MET A 150 3.34 16.06 -3.84
C MET A 150 3.67 17.01 -2.68
N GLN A 151 2.69 17.77 -2.20
CA GLN A 151 2.82 18.60 -1.02
C GLN A 151 3.06 17.76 0.24
N ARG A 152 2.29 16.67 0.41
CA ARG A 152 2.48 15.74 1.52
C ARG A 152 3.88 15.16 1.57
N LEU A 153 4.40 14.70 0.42
CA LEU A 153 5.78 14.18 0.31
C LEU A 153 6.83 15.22 0.75
N ARG A 154 6.64 16.50 0.37
CA ARG A 154 7.52 17.59 0.80
C ARG A 154 7.49 17.80 2.32
N GLU A 155 6.30 17.76 2.93
CA GLU A 155 6.12 17.95 4.38
C GLU A 155 6.81 16.87 5.21
N ILE A 156 6.76 15.62 4.75
CA ILE A 156 7.43 14.49 5.41
C ILE A 156 8.91 14.37 5.03
N GLY A 157 9.42 15.23 4.15
CA GLY A 157 10.83 15.24 3.73
C GLY A 157 11.21 14.12 2.75
N VAL A 158 10.24 13.53 2.05
CA VAL A 158 10.49 12.52 1.01
C VAL A 158 10.76 13.22 -0.33
N PRO A 159 11.93 13.01 -0.96
CA PRO A 159 12.27 13.65 -2.22
C PRO A 159 11.35 13.19 -3.38
N THR A 160 10.81 14.15 -4.12
CA THR A 160 9.88 13.91 -5.23
C THR A 160 10.57 13.73 -6.60
N THR A 161 11.90 13.71 -6.65
CA THR A 161 12.70 13.69 -7.90
C THR A 161 12.33 12.54 -8.85
N ASN A 162 11.87 11.41 -8.32
CA ASN A 162 11.50 10.22 -9.08
C ASN A 162 9.98 9.94 -9.06
N VAL A 163 9.18 10.92 -8.66
CA VAL A 163 7.72 10.91 -8.82
C VAL A 163 7.38 11.62 -10.13
N LYS A 164 6.73 10.91 -11.05
CA LYS A 164 6.37 11.44 -12.38
C LYS A 164 5.02 12.14 -12.34
N GLU A 165 4.97 13.38 -12.76
CA GLU A 165 3.72 14.12 -13.00
C GLU A 165 3.26 13.91 -14.45
N LEU A 166 2.18 13.17 -14.65
CA LEU A 166 1.62 12.83 -15.96
C LEU A 166 0.43 13.74 -16.28
N SER A 167 0.47 14.44 -17.41
CA SER A 167 -0.58 15.40 -17.78
C SER A 167 -1.84 14.77 -18.39
N THR A 168 -1.77 13.50 -18.79
CA THR A 168 -2.85 12.79 -19.51
C THR A 168 -3.53 11.72 -18.66
N GLU A 169 -3.08 11.52 -17.42
CA GLU A 169 -3.58 10.49 -16.51
C GLU A 169 -4.05 11.15 -15.22
N PRO A 170 -5.22 10.75 -14.68
CA PRO A 170 -5.64 11.21 -13.37
C PRO A 170 -4.76 10.60 -12.28
N THR A 171 -4.55 11.32 -11.19
CA THR A 171 -3.94 10.79 -9.97
C THR A 171 -4.77 9.61 -9.44
N GLY A 172 -4.08 8.58 -8.93
CA GLY A 172 -4.75 7.41 -8.37
C GLY A 172 -5.65 7.78 -7.18
N THR A 173 -6.85 7.21 -7.11
CA THR A 173 -7.79 7.45 -6.01
C THR A 173 -8.41 6.15 -5.50
N CYS A 174 -8.66 6.08 -4.20
CA CYS A 174 -9.45 5.04 -3.55
C CYS A 174 -10.66 5.69 -2.89
N THR A 175 -11.83 5.58 -3.51
CA THR A 175 -13.06 6.17 -2.99
C THR A 175 -13.88 5.12 -2.27
N LEU A 176 -14.19 5.34 -0.99
CA LEU A 176 -15.03 4.49 -0.15
C LEU A 176 -16.33 5.23 0.18
N VAL A 177 -17.47 4.57 0.01
CA VAL A 177 -18.79 5.06 0.39
C VAL A 177 -19.31 4.22 1.53
N LEU A 178 -19.54 4.85 2.68
CA LEU A 178 -19.95 4.22 3.92
C LEU A 178 -21.38 4.62 4.30
N ASP A 179 -22.08 3.69 4.95
CA ASP A 179 -23.38 3.96 5.56
C ASP A 179 -23.25 4.79 6.85
N GLY A 180 -24.38 5.05 7.52
CA GLY A 180 -24.40 5.79 8.78
C GLY A 180 -23.58 5.16 9.91
N ARG A 181 -23.52 3.82 9.91
CA ARG A 181 -22.80 3.02 10.91
C ARG A 181 -21.31 2.95 10.62
N GLY A 182 -20.89 3.33 9.41
CA GLY A 182 -19.52 3.24 8.94
C GLY A 182 -19.21 1.92 8.24
N GLU A 183 -20.23 1.14 7.90
CA GLU A 183 -20.10 -0.06 7.09
C GLU A 183 -19.91 0.33 5.61
N LEU A 184 -19.04 -0.39 4.91
CA LEU A 184 -18.75 -0.15 3.50
C LEU A 184 -19.94 -0.56 2.62
N ILE A 185 -20.48 0.39 1.87
CA ILE A 185 -21.51 0.16 0.86
C ILE A 185 -20.87 -0.16 -0.48
N SER A 186 -19.95 0.69 -0.92
CA SER A 186 -19.25 0.55 -2.19
C SER A 186 -17.90 1.24 -2.16
N GLY A 187 -17.02 0.83 -3.06
CA GLY A 187 -15.74 1.50 -3.24
C GLY A 187 -15.20 1.35 -4.65
N VAL A 188 -14.42 2.35 -5.08
CA VAL A 188 -13.78 2.39 -6.40
C VAL A 188 -12.30 2.72 -6.21
N ALA A 189 -11.43 1.80 -6.62
CA ALA A 189 -9.99 2.01 -6.69
C ALA A 189 -9.59 2.36 -8.13
N ALA A 190 -9.47 3.65 -8.44
CA ALA A 190 -9.00 4.13 -9.73
C ALA A 190 -7.47 4.26 -9.70
N MET A 191 -6.76 3.17 -10.03
CA MET A 191 -5.29 3.05 -9.87
C MET A 191 -4.52 2.96 -11.20
N SER A 192 -5.18 3.23 -12.34
CA SER A 192 -4.63 3.00 -13.68
C SER A 192 -3.38 3.80 -14.02
N ILE A 193 -3.13 4.92 -13.32
CA ILE A 193 -1.90 5.70 -13.52
C ILE A 193 -0.63 4.86 -13.26
N PHE A 194 -0.70 3.87 -12.36
CA PHE A 194 0.45 3.03 -12.05
C PHE A 194 0.78 2.04 -13.18
N ASP A 195 -0.16 1.77 -14.09
CA ASP A 195 0.11 1.03 -15.33
C ASP A 195 1.08 1.78 -16.26
N ARG A 196 1.23 3.09 -16.06
CA ARG A 196 2.19 3.93 -16.79
C ARG A 196 3.60 3.89 -16.19
N LEU A 197 3.79 3.27 -15.03
CA LEU A 197 5.11 3.08 -14.41
C LEU A 197 5.93 1.99 -15.12
N VAL A 198 5.95 2.01 -16.44
CA VAL A 198 6.63 1.05 -17.31
C VAL A 198 7.70 1.75 -18.16
N HIS A 199 8.57 0.98 -18.81
CA HIS A 199 9.53 1.53 -19.75
C HIS A 199 8.83 2.05 -21.03
N PRO A 200 9.23 3.18 -21.64
CA PRO A 200 10.35 4.06 -21.27
C PRO A 200 10.01 5.17 -20.27
N LEU A 201 8.74 5.37 -19.91
CA LEU A 201 8.28 6.45 -19.01
C LEU A 201 9.01 6.42 -17.67
N VAL A 202 9.20 5.22 -17.11
CA VAL A 202 10.02 4.98 -15.92
C VAL A 202 11.13 3.98 -16.25
N ASN A 203 12.35 4.50 -16.39
CA ASN A 203 13.54 3.68 -16.59
C ASN A 203 14.18 3.34 -15.24
N ILE A 204 13.70 2.28 -14.59
CA ILE A 204 14.20 1.82 -13.28
C ILE A 204 15.74 1.68 -13.25
N PRO A 205 16.40 1.01 -14.22
CA PRO A 205 17.87 0.95 -14.23
C PRO A 205 18.55 2.32 -14.22
N LYS A 206 18.01 3.31 -14.94
CA LYS A 206 18.54 4.68 -14.96
C LYS A 206 18.29 5.38 -13.62
N VAL A 207 17.08 5.25 -13.05
CA VAL A 207 16.72 5.86 -11.76
C VAL A 207 17.63 5.36 -10.65
N LEU A 208 17.87 4.05 -10.58
CA LEU A 208 18.76 3.48 -9.56
C LEU A 208 20.19 4.03 -9.71
N ARG A 209 20.64 4.40 -10.92
CA ARG A 209 21.99 4.93 -11.20
C ARG A 209 22.18 6.42 -10.90
N GLN A 210 21.12 7.14 -10.55
CA GLN A 210 21.24 8.54 -10.15
C GLN A 210 22.10 8.67 -8.88
N GLU A 211 22.81 9.79 -8.73
CA GLU A 211 23.71 10.03 -7.59
C GLU A 211 23.02 9.85 -6.24
N GLY A 212 21.77 10.32 -6.11
CA GLY A 212 20.97 10.16 -4.90
C GLY A 212 20.48 8.74 -4.61
N MET A 213 20.83 7.75 -5.43
CA MET A 213 20.53 6.31 -5.25
C MET A 213 21.81 5.46 -5.28
N SER A 214 22.99 6.08 -5.24
CA SER A 214 24.29 5.39 -5.28
C SER A 214 24.50 4.40 -4.13
N GLN A 215 24.01 4.74 -2.94
CA GLN A 215 24.14 3.96 -1.70
C GLN A 215 22.91 3.07 -1.41
N LEU A 216 22.04 2.87 -2.41
CA LEU A 216 20.85 2.06 -2.25
C LEU A 216 21.22 0.61 -1.92
N ARG A 217 20.65 0.08 -0.84
CA ARG A 217 20.83 -1.32 -0.40
C ARG A 217 19.56 -2.14 -0.56
N VAL A 218 18.39 -1.51 -0.38
CA VAL A 218 17.09 -2.19 -0.49
C VAL A 218 16.14 -1.37 -1.37
N LEU A 219 15.53 -2.03 -2.35
CA LEU A 219 14.37 -1.53 -3.08
C LEU A 219 13.13 -2.30 -2.63
N LEU A 220 12.19 -1.61 -2.01
CA LEU A 220 10.86 -2.11 -1.72
C LEU A 220 9.97 -1.92 -2.94
N VAL A 221 9.21 -2.95 -3.31
CA VAL A 221 8.37 -2.96 -4.49
C VAL A 221 6.95 -3.33 -4.08
N ASP A 222 6.01 -2.45 -4.39
CA ASP A 222 4.58 -2.71 -4.28
C ASP A 222 4.18 -3.79 -5.31
N ALA A 223 3.55 -4.87 -4.84
CA ALA A 223 3.12 -5.96 -5.70
C ALA A 223 2.00 -5.60 -6.69
N ASN A 224 1.33 -4.45 -6.52
CA ASN A 224 0.34 -3.93 -7.47
C ASN A 224 0.96 -3.23 -8.69
N MET A 225 2.29 -3.09 -8.73
CA MET A 225 2.98 -2.54 -9.90
C MET A 225 2.88 -3.50 -11.10
N PRO A 226 2.97 -2.98 -12.35
CA PRO A 226 2.97 -3.84 -13.54
C PRO A 226 4.06 -4.91 -13.49
N ARG A 227 3.71 -6.13 -13.90
CA ARG A 227 4.63 -7.30 -13.85
C ARG A 227 5.96 -7.04 -14.54
N ASP A 228 5.96 -6.35 -15.69
CA ASP A 228 7.18 -5.96 -16.40
C ASP A 228 8.04 -5.00 -15.56
N THR A 229 7.42 -4.05 -14.87
CA THR A 229 8.10 -3.12 -13.97
C THR A 229 8.74 -3.85 -12.79
N ILE A 230 8.02 -4.75 -12.13
CA ILE A 230 8.55 -5.59 -11.04
C ILE A 230 9.74 -6.41 -11.55
N ALA A 231 9.60 -7.06 -12.71
CA ALA A 231 10.67 -7.88 -13.31
C ALA A 231 11.92 -7.04 -13.64
N ARG A 232 11.75 -5.85 -14.20
CA ARG A 232 12.85 -4.92 -14.50
C ARG A 232 13.52 -4.39 -13.24
N ALA A 233 12.74 -4.05 -12.21
CA ALA A 233 13.26 -3.63 -10.91
C ALA A 233 14.11 -4.74 -10.30
N ALA A 234 13.60 -5.96 -10.22
CA ALA A 234 14.34 -7.11 -9.70
C ALA A 234 15.64 -7.38 -10.49
N LYS A 235 15.61 -7.27 -11.83
CA LYS A 235 16.81 -7.42 -12.67
C LYS A 235 17.84 -6.32 -12.41
N ALA A 236 17.38 -5.07 -12.31
CA ALA A 236 18.25 -3.92 -12.05
C ALA A 236 18.89 -4.01 -10.65
N CYS A 237 18.12 -4.41 -9.64
CA CYS A 237 18.62 -4.66 -8.29
C CYS A 237 19.71 -5.74 -8.26
N ARG A 238 19.46 -6.89 -8.90
CA ARG A 238 20.45 -7.98 -9.00
C ARG A 238 21.77 -7.53 -9.61
N SER A 239 21.73 -6.74 -10.68
CA SER A 239 22.97 -6.23 -11.33
C SER A 239 23.81 -5.30 -10.45
N ARG A 240 23.29 -4.87 -9.30
CA ARG A 240 23.92 -3.88 -8.41
C ARG A 240 24.14 -4.38 -6.98
N GLY A 241 23.77 -5.63 -6.69
CA GLY A 241 23.78 -6.14 -5.32
C GLY A 241 22.79 -5.41 -4.39
N VAL A 242 21.72 -4.85 -4.94
CA VAL A 242 20.61 -4.26 -4.17
C VAL A 242 19.60 -5.36 -3.86
N GLU A 243 19.16 -5.48 -2.63
CA GLU A 243 18.08 -6.38 -2.26
C GLU A 243 16.74 -5.85 -2.79
N CYS A 244 15.91 -6.76 -3.31
CA CYS A 244 14.59 -6.42 -3.84
C CYS A 244 13.54 -7.08 -2.95
N TRP A 245 12.83 -6.28 -2.15
CA TRP A 245 11.80 -6.76 -1.23
C TRP A 245 10.43 -6.45 -1.83
N LEU A 246 9.54 -7.43 -1.84
CA LEU A 246 8.20 -7.28 -2.39
C LEU A 246 7.21 -7.11 -1.23
N ASP A 247 6.37 -6.09 -1.28
CA ASP A 247 5.24 -5.92 -0.40
C ASP A 247 4.00 -6.56 -1.06
N PRO A 248 3.57 -7.75 -0.60
CA PRO A 248 2.39 -8.40 -1.14
C PRO A 248 1.15 -7.69 -0.59
N VAL A 249 0.62 -6.75 -1.38
CA VAL A 249 -0.61 -6.04 -1.04
C VAL A 249 -1.79 -7.01 -1.08
N SER A 250 -2.73 -6.87 -0.15
CA SER A 250 -4.00 -7.59 -0.17
C SER A 250 -4.79 -7.16 -1.40
N THR A 251 -4.96 -8.09 -2.34
CA THR A 251 -5.91 -7.99 -3.45
C THR A 251 -7.27 -8.54 -3.05
#